data_AF-A0A9P8FZ29-F1
#
_entry.id   AF-A0A9P8FZ29-F1
#
_cell.length_a   1.000
_cell.length_b   1.000
_cell.length_c   1.000
_cell.angle_alpha   90.00
_cell.angle_beta   90.00
_cell.angle_gamma   90.00
#
_symmetry.space_group_name_H-M   'P 1'
#
loop_
_entity.id
_entity.type
_entity.pdbx_description
1 polymer ?
#
loop_
_entity_poly.entity_id
_entity_poly.type
_entity_poly.pdbx_seq_one_letter_code
_entity_poly.pdbx_strand_id
1 'polypeptide(L)'
;MGDPQYMKFPDLRLAQSVFTLASPSASSSAKQTSLTALQDAIREHKMAPLYHYLAHPQTGKLNGSGESTSSQKTSSSSPMPSLRRTSSINTTSIIGVLGGVKQTDGADLPWDEKLYESMKRENDEELAAIQKEEDEAAEREGDTEVNTARGKRAELYARIGDKDKALEAFEKLLEKTGILASKIDIVLAIIRIAMFFDDKTL
;
A
#
# COMPACT_ATOMS: atom_id res chain seq x y z
N MET A 1 4.57 4.54 -33.55
CA MET A 1 4.46 3.96 -32.20
C MET A 1 3.86 5.05 -31.34
N GLY A 2 2.75 4.76 -30.65
CA GLY A 2 2.22 5.68 -29.63
C GLY A 2 3.11 5.65 -28.38
N ASP A 3 3.00 6.68 -27.55
CA ASP A 3 3.70 6.72 -26.27
C ASP A 3 3.20 5.61 -25.34
N PRO A 4 4.08 4.98 -24.55
CA PRO A 4 3.69 3.92 -23.64
C PRO A 4 2.71 4.42 -22.56
N GLN A 5 1.68 3.63 -22.29
CA GLN A 5 0.64 4.00 -21.33
C GLN A 5 1.00 3.53 -19.91
N TYR A 6 0.46 4.25 -18.91
CA TYR A 6 0.52 3.85 -17.49
C TYR A 6 1.92 3.60 -16.92
N MET A 7 2.97 4.26 -17.41
CA MET A 7 4.34 4.04 -16.92
C MET A 7 4.74 4.86 -15.69
N LYS A 8 3.95 5.88 -15.34
CA LYS A 8 4.31 6.86 -14.31
C LYS A 8 4.07 6.35 -12.89
N PHE A 9 2.96 5.64 -12.69
CA PHE A 9 2.52 5.23 -11.36
C PHE A 9 2.36 3.71 -11.24
N PRO A 10 2.53 3.14 -10.03
CA PRO A 10 3.10 3.79 -8.85
C PRO A 10 4.63 4.02 -8.99
N ASP A 11 5.17 5.05 -8.32
CA ASP A 11 6.61 5.34 -8.37
C ASP A 11 7.42 4.35 -7.51
N LEU A 12 8.20 3.50 -8.16
CA LEU A 12 9.02 2.48 -7.48
C LEU A 12 10.12 3.09 -6.61
N ARG A 13 10.53 4.35 -6.84
CA ARG A 13 11.49 5.03 -5.95
C ARG A 13 10.91 5.23 -4.57
N LEU A 14 9.61 5.47 -4.48
CA LEU A 14 8.91 5.59 -3.22
C LEU A 14 8.87 4.26 -2.47
N ALA A 15 8.67 3.14 -3.19
CA ALA A 15 8.79 1.81 -2.60
C ALA A 15 10.20 1.54 -2.04
N GLN A 16 11.25 2.00 -2.72
CA GLN A 16 12.63 1.93 -2.22
C GLN A 16 12.82 2.77 -0.95
N SER A 17 12.23 3.97 -0.89
CA SER A 17 12.23 4.80 0.31
C SER A 17 11.56 4.05 1.47
N VAL A 18 10.36 3.48 1.26
CA VAL A 18 9.65 2.68 2.28
C VAL A 18 10.50 1.50 2.76
N PHE A 19 11.14 0.76 1.85
CA PHE A 19 12.03 -0.33 2.21
C PHE A 19 13.22 0.14 3.06
N THR A 20 13.81 1.29 2.72
CA THR A 20 14.93 1.89 3.45
C THR A 20 14.50 2.28 4.87
N LEU A 21 13.27 2.78 5.05
CA LEU A 21 12.72 3.10 6.37
C LEU A 21 12.48 1.83 7.20
N ALA A 22 11.97 0.77 6.59
CA ALA A 22 11.72 -0.51 7.26
C ALA A 22 13.02 -1.26 7.62
N SER A 23 14.13 -0.98 6.92
CA SER A 23 15.40 -1.67 7.13
C SER A 23 16.09 -1.20 8.43
N PRO A 24 16.38 -2.12 9.38
CA PRO A 24 17.05 -1.76 10.63
C PRO A 24 18.52 -1.39 10.41
N SER A 25 19.16 -1.89 9.35
CA SER A 25 20.57 -1.65 9.04
C SER A 25 20.83 -0.40 8.19
N ALA A 26 19.78 0.32 7.78
CA ALA A 26 19.93 1.54 7.01
C ALA A 26 20.52 2.68 7.87
N SER A 27 21.38 3.50 7.27
CA SER A 27 21.98 4.64 7.97
C SER A 27 20.93 5.70 8.32
N SER A 28 21.13 6.41 9.44
CA SER A 28 20.22 7.48 9.87
C SER A 28 20.01 8.55 8.80
N SER A 29 21.07 8.92 8.07
CA SER A 29 20.98 9.87 6.95
C SER A 29 20.10 9.35 5.80
N ALA A 30 20.24 8.08 5.40
CA ALA A 30 19.42 7.51 4.33
C ALA A 30 17.94 7.39 4.74
N LYS A 31 17.68 7.09 6.01
CA LYS A 31 16.33 7.07 6.56
C LYS A 31 15.69 8.47 6.55
N GLN A 32 16.42 9.50 6.94
CA GLN A 32 15.91 10.87 6.93
C GLN A 32 15.56 11.33 5.51
N THR A 33 16.44 11.08 4.52
CA THR A 33 16.17 11.41 3.12
C THR A 33 14.94 10.67 2.59
N SER A 34 14.83 9.37 2.90
CA SER A 34 13.70 8.54 2.48
C SER A 34 12.38 8.98 3.13
N LEU A 35 12.43 9.42 4.39
CA LEU A 35 11.26 9.93 5.11
C LEU A 35 10.77 11.23 4.50
N THR A 36 11.68 12.18 4.22
CA THR A 36 11.31 13.45 3.56
C THR A 36 10.71 13.19 2.19
N ALA A 37 11.37 12.36 1.36
CA ALA A 37 10.86 12.01 0.04
C ALA A 37 9.47 11.36 0.10
N LEU A 38 9.24 10.48 1.08
CA LEU A 38 7.94 9.84 1.28
C LEU A 38 6.87 10.83 1.70
N GLN A 39 7.17 11.73 2.65
CA GLN A 39 6.24 12.75 3.10
C GLN A 39 5.87 13.74 2.00
N ASP A 40 6.84 14.14 1.17
CA ASP A 40 6.62 15.04 0.05
C ASP A 40 5.74 14.38 -1.00
N ALA A 41 6.05 13.13 -1.38
CA ALA A 41 5.24 12.36 -2.34
C ALA A 41 3.80 12.13 -1.86
N ILE A 42 3.61 11.83 -0.56
CA ILE A 42 2.27 11.66 0.02
C ILE A 42 1.43 12.93 -0.15
N ARG A 43 2.02 14.10 0.11
CA ARG A 43 1.32 15.40 -0.02
C ARG A 43 1.10 15.78 -1.48
N GLU A 44 2.12 15.61 -2.32
CA GLU A 44 2.06 15.97 -3.74
C GLU A 44 1.02 15.15 -4.52
N HIS A 45 1.01 13.83 -4.30
CA HIS A 45 0.15 12.90 -5.03
C HIS A 45 -1.13 12.52 -4.27
N LYS A 46 -1.35 13.12 -3.10
CA LYS A 46 -2.51 12.88 -2.22
C LYS A 46 -2.67 11.39 -1.90
N MET A 47 -1.58 10.73 -1.52
CA MET A 47 -1.54 9.26 -1.36
C MET A 47 -2.20 8.81 -0.05
N ALA A 48 -3.46 9.15 0.17
CA ALA A 48 -4.19 8.85 1.41
C ALA A 48 -4.25 7.34 1.71
N PRO A 49 -4.58 6.45 0.76
CA PRO A 49 -4.56 5.00 0.98
C PRO A 49 -3.19 4.48 1.37
N LEU A 50 -2.13 4.92 0.68
CA LEU A 50 -0.76 4.55 1.02
C LEU A 50 -0.35 5.07 2.41
N TYR A 51 -0.70 6.31 2.73
CA TYR A 51 -0.41 6.92 4.02
C TYR A 51 -1.05 6.14 5.17
N HIS A 52 -2.32 5.77 5.03
CA HIS A 52 -3.00 4.89 5.97
C HIS A 52 -2.31 3.52 6.09
N TYR A 53 -1.95 2.90 4.96
CA TYR A 53 -1.26 1.61 4.95
C TYR A 53 0.12 1.63 5.65
N LEU A 54 0.82 2.77 5.64
CA LEU A 54 2.15 2.89 6.23
C LEU A 54 2.13 3.40 7.68
N ALA A 55 1.36 4.45 7.96
CA ALA A 55 1.45 5.24 9.19
C ALA A 55 0.33 4.98 10.21
N HIS A 56 -0.74 4.27 9.84
CA HIS A 56 -1.87 4.11 10.75
C HIS A 56 -1.43 3.42 12.07
N PRO A 57 -1.87 3.89 13.26
CA PRO A 57 -1.33 3.43 14.54
C PRO A 57 -1.53 1.93 14.82
N GLN A 58 -2.59 1.33 14.26
CA GLN A 58 -2.94 -0.07 14.53
C GLN A 58 -2.61 -1.03 13.37
N THR A 59 -2.59 -0.51 12.15
CA THR A 59 -2.51 -1.32 10.91
C THR A 59 -1.34 -0.92 10.02
N GLY A 60 -0.67 0.19 10.34
CA GLY A 60 0.41 0.76 9.56
C GLY A 60 1.66 -0.11 9.61
N LYS A 61 2.25 -0.38 8.45
CA LYS A 61 3.45 -1.22 8.35
C LYS A 61 4.70 -0.62 8.99
N LEU A 62 4.80 0.71 9.09
CA LEU A 62 5.99 1.37 9.67
C LEU A 62 5.82 1.65 11.17
N ASN A 63 4.59 1.89 11.63
CA ASN A 63 4.30 2.26 13.02
C ASN A 63 3.85 1.06 13.89
N GLY A 64 3.49 -0.07 13.27
CA GLY A 64 3.11 -1.29 13.95
C GLY A 64 4.31 -2.13 14.40
N SER A 65 4.83 -1.87 15.60
CA SER A 65 5.45 -2.95 16.39
C SER A 65 4.34 -3.89 16.89
N GLY A 66 3.94 -4.85 16.06
CA GLY A 66 2.85 -5.76 16.40
C GLY A 66 2.66 -6.87 15.37
N GLU A 67 3.61 -7.80 15.36
CA GLU A 67 3.50 -9.12 14.75
C GLU A 67 2.07 -9.68 14.92
N SER A 68 1.29 -9.67 13.85
CA SER A 68 -0.02 -10.32 13.82
C SER A 68 -0.17 -11.09 12.51
N THR A 69 0.73 -12.06 12.32
CA THR A 69 0.32 -13.33 11.70
C THR A 69 -0.63 -14.01 12.68
N SER A 70 -1.90 -13.61 12.64
CA SER A 70 -2.96 -14.35 13.34
C SER A 70 -3.20 -15.63 12.56
N SER A 71 -2.56 -16.67 13.07
CA SER A 71 -2.74 -18.08 12.71
C SER A 71 -4.20 -18.43 12.48
N GLN A 72 -4.49 -18.91 11.27
CA GLN A 72 -5.71 -19.64 10.95
C GLN A 72 -5.75 -20.92 11.79
N LYS A 73 -6.59 -20.92 12.85
CA LYS A 73 -6.92 -22.12 13.63
C LYS A 73 -7.84 -23.02 12.79
N THR A 74 -7.34 -24.17 12.37
CA THR A 74 -8.18 -25.32 12.00
C THR A 74 -8.21 -26.32 13.15
N SER A 75 -9.41 -26.77 13.48
CA SER A 75 -9.75 -27.70 14.55
C SER A 75 -9.61 -29.16 14.09
N SER A 76 -8.91 -30.02 14.85
CA SER A 76 -9.34 -31.42 15.08
C SER A 76 -8.42 -32.20 16.06
N SER A 77 -9.03 -32.62 17.19
CA SER A 77 -8.89 -33.89 17.94
C SER A 77 -7.52 -34.60 18.20
N SER A 78 -7.03 -34.45 19.45
CA SER A 78 -6.53 -35.42 20.49
C SER A 78 -5.71 -36.70 20.15
N PRO A 79 -5.06 -37.38 21.14
CA PRO A 79 -4.03 -36.96 22.13
C PRO A 79 -2.85 -37.96 22.26
N MET A 80 -1.71 -37.58 22.88
CA MET A 80 -0.92 -38.36 23.88
C MET A 80 0.41 -37.62 24.24
N PRO A 81 1.03 -37.90 25.41
CA PRO A 81 1.81 -36.94 26.19
C PRO A 81 3.32 -37.18 26.17
N SER A 82 4.13 -36.14 26.40
CA SER A 82 5.52 -36.33 26.81
C SER A 82 6.04 -35.21 27.73
N LEU A 83 6.20 -35.60 28.99
CA LEU A 83 7.23 -35.21 29.97
C LEU A 83 7.39 -33.72 30.33
N ARG A 84 6.78 -33.37 31.47
CA ARG A 84 7.17 -32.26 32.34
C ARG A 84 8.63 -32.46 32.81
N ARG A 85 9.48 -31.45 32.62
CA ARG A 85 10.68 -31.26 33.45
C ARG A 85 10.51 -29.98 34.26
N THR A 86 10.62 -30.17 35.57
CA THR A 86 10.42 -29.19 36.64
C THR A 86 11.72 -28.43 36.90
N SER A 87 11.62 -27.12 37.15
CA SER A 87 12.36 -26.39 38.21
C SER A 87 12.07 -24.91 37.99
N SER A 88 11.12 -24.32 38.70
CA SER A 88 11.33 -23.68 40.00
C SER A 88 12.41 -22.59 39.95
N ILE A 89 12.00 -21.35 39.71
CA ILE A 89 12.22 -20.20 40.59
C ILE A 89 11.15 -19.18 40.21
N ASN A 90 10.22 -18.99 41.14
CA ASN A 90 9.20 -17.96 41.09
C ASN A 90 9.54 -16.99 42.22
N THR A 91 10.02 -15.80 41.89
CA THR A 91 10.13 -14.68 42.83
C THR A 91 9.85 -13.38 42.08
N THR A 92 8.58 -12.98 42.19
CA THR A 92 8.10 -11.64 42.54
C THR A 92 8.56 -10.46 41.67
N SER A 93 7.66 -10.10 40.76
CA SER A 93 7.15 -8.73 40.54
C SER A 93 8.11 -7.58 40.82
N ILE A 94 8.83 -7.15 39.77
CA ILE A 94 9.12 -5.74 39.53
C ILE A 94 8.37 -5.38 38.24
N ILE A 95 7.09 -5.06 38.43
CA ILE A 95 6.30 -4.24 37.51
C ILE A 95 7.03 -2.89 37.39
N GLY A 96 7.48 -2.52 36.19
CA GLY A 96 7.67 -1.11 35.84
C GLY A 96 8.97 -0.59 35.23
N VAL A 97 9.97 -1.40 34.81
CA VAL A 97 11.25 -0.81 34.31
C VAL A 97 11.81 -1.38 33.01
N LEU A 98 11.29 -2.46 32.41
CA LEU A 98 11.80 -2.94 31.11
C LEU A 98 10.67 -3.30 30.15
N GLY A 99 9.77 -2.33 29.94
CA GLY A 99 8.99 -2.27 28.71
C GLY A 99 9.96 -2.07 27.56
N GLY A 100 10.46 -3.19 27.02
CA GLY A 100 11.17 -3.23 25.75
C GLY A 100 10.20 -2.89 24.64
N VAL A 101 9.77 -1.63 24.60
CA VAL A 101 9.52 -0.93 23.34
C VAL A 101 10.79 -1.17 22.55
N LYS A 102 10.73 -2.00 21.51
CA LYS A 102 11.73 -1.91 20.46
C LYS A 102 11.55 -0.51 19.88
N GLN A 103 12.26 0.47 20.45
CA GLN A 103 12.42 1.78 19.85
C GLN A 103 13.02 1.52 18.47
N THR A 104 12.20 1.74 17.45
CA THR A 104 12.68 1.90 16.08
C THR A 104 13.48 3.20 16.06
N ASP A 105 14.77 3.14 16.35
CA ASP A 105 15.70 4.28 16.35
C ASP A 105 15.94 4.82 14.93
N GLY A 106 14.90 5.37 14.32
CA GLY A 106 14.98 6.17 13.12
C GLY A 106 13.86 5.86 12.14
N ALA A 107 13.02 6.87 11.95
CA ALA A 107 11.91 7.00 11.00
C ALA A 107 10.52 6.52 11.47
N ASP A 108 9.98 7.24 12.46
CA ASP A 108 8.54 7.25 12.72
C ASP A 108 7.86 8.16 11.69
N LEU A 109 6.87 7.63 10.96
CA LEU A 109 6.04 8.43 10.04
C LEU A 109 4.80 8.84 10.83
N PRO A 110 4.72 10.09 11.35
CA PRO A 110 3.65 10.45 12.27
C PRO A 110 2.29 10.35 11.59
N TRP A 111 1.31 9.79 12.31
CA TRP A 111 -0.08 9.74 11.89
C TRP A 111 -0.79 11.06 12.19
N ASP A 112 -1.38 11.66 11.17
CA ASP A 112 -2.22 12.85 11.24
C ASP A 112 -3.55 12.55 10.53
N GLU A 113 -4.59 12.36 11.34
CA GLU A 113 -5.94 12.08 10.86
C GLU A 113 -6.49 13.20 9.97
N LYS A 114 -6.18 14.47 10.28
CA LYS A 114 -6.71 15.61 9.51
C LYS A 114 -6.13 15.66 8.11
N LEU A 115 -4.84 15.36 7.99
CA LEU A 115 -4.15 15.27 6.70
C LEU A 115 -4.70 14.09 5.88
N TYR A 116 -4.94 12.94 6.53
CA TYR A 116 -5.57 11.80 5.88
C TYR A 116 -6.97 12.14 5.35
N GLU A 117 -7.83 12.72 6.18
CA GLU A 117 -9.20 13.10 5.80
C GLU A 117 -9.21 14.13 4.67
N SER A 118 -8.31 15.13 4.69
CA SER A 118 -8.23 16.13 3.62
C SER A 118 -7.85 15.50 2.27
N MET A 119 -6.82 14.64 2.26
CA MET A 119 -6.40 13.94 1.04
C MET A 119 -7.47 12.97 0.55
N LYS A 120 -8.14 12.25 1.46
CA LYS A 120 -9.21 11.33 1.11
C LYS A 120 -10.37 12.05 0.43
N ARG A 121 -10.82 13.18 1.00
CA ARG A 121 -11.89 13.99 0.41
C ARG A 121 -11.52 14.46 -1.01
N GLU A 122 -10.31 14.96 -1.20
CA GLU A 122 -9.86 15.42 -2.52
C GLU A 122 -9.74 14.26 -3.53
N ASN A 123 -9.34 13.07 -3.08
CA ASN A 123 -9.32 11.88 -3.93
C ASN A 123 -10.73 11.43 -4.31
N ASP A 124 -11.67 11.46 -3.38
CA ASP A 124 -13.07 11.11 -3.63
C ASP A 124 -13.72 12.10 -4.61
N GLU A 125 -13.41 13.40 -4.50
CA GLU A 125 -13.83 14.44 -5.45
C GLU A 125 -13.25 14.20 -6.86
N GLU A 126 -11.96 13.87 -6.98
CA GLU A 126 -11.30 13.57 -8.27
C GLU A 126 -11.83 12.27 -8.90
N LEU A 127 -12.04 11.23 -8.08
CA LEU A 127 -12.64 9.96 -8.52
C LEU A 127 -14.08 10.16 -9.02
N ALA A 128 -14.88 10.98 -8.33
CA ALA A 128 -16.23 11.30 -8.76
C ALA A 128 -16.25 12.08 -10.09
N ALA A 129 -15.29 12.99 -10.30
CA ALA A 129 -15.15 13.72 -11.55
C ALA A 129 -14.81 12.78 -12.73
N ILE A 130 -13.87 11.85 -12.53
CA ILE A 130 -13.50 10.86 -13.56
C ILE A 130 -14.65 9.87 -13.81
N GLN A 131 -15.36 9.46 -12.76
CA GLN A 131 -16.54 8.59 -12.90
C GLN A 131 -17.60 9.27 -13.77
N LYS A 132 -17.87 10.55 -13.51
CA LYS A 132 -18.81 11.34 -14.30
C LYS A 132 -18.34 11.47 -15.76
N GLU A 133 -17.04 11.68 -16.00
CA GLU A 133 -16.47 11.68 -17.36
C GLU A 133 -16.66 10.33 -18.05
N GLU A 134 -16.47 9.21 -17.35
CA GLU A 134 -16.71 7.86 -17.88
C GLU A 134 -18.19 7.65 -18.25
N ASP A 135 -19.12 8.08 -17.39
CA ASP A 135 -20.55 7.93 -17.62
C ASP A 135 -21.03 8.80 -18.79
N GLU A 136 -20.53 10.04 -18.88
CA GLU A 136 -20.83 10.93 -20.01
C GLU A 136 -20.25 10.41 -21.34
N ALA A 137 -19.05 9.84 -21.31
CA ALA A 137 -18.46 9.17 -22.47
C ALA A 137 -19.26 7.92 -22.87
N ALA A 138 -19.81 7.19 -21.90
CA ALA A 138 -20.63 6.01 -22.20
C ALA A 138 -21.98 6.37 -22.84
N GLU A 139 -22.55 7.54 -22.53
CA GLU A 139 -23.80 8.00 -23.12
C GLU A 139 -23.62 8.72 -24.46
N ARG A 140 -22.54 9.50 -24.62
CA ARG A 140 -22.37 10.41 -25.77
C ARG A 140 -21.25 10.02 -26.73
N GLU A 141 -20.27 9.26 -26.25
CA GLU A 141 -19.03 8.94 -26.99
C GLU A 141 -18.96 7.43 -27.28
N GLY A 142 -17.80 6.97 -27.78
CA GLY A 142 -17.57 5.58 -28.14
C GLY A 142 -16.79 4.80 -27.08
N ASP A 143 -16.60 3.51 -27.34
CA ASP A 143 -15.83 2.61 -26.48
C ASP A 143 -14.37 3.07 -26.27
N THR A 144 -13.83 3.84 -27.22
CA THR A 144 -12.48 4.41 -27.18
C THR A 144 -12.31 5.43 -26.07
N GLU A 145 -13.26 6.33 -25.92
CA GLU A 145 -13.26 7.40 -24.93
C GLU A 145 -13.59 6.84 -23.54
N VAL A 146 -14.56 5.92 -23.46
CA VAL A 146 -14.89 5.20 -22.21
C VAL A 146 -13.67 4.46 -21.67
N ASN A 147 -12.91 3.77 -22.54
CA ASN A 147 -11.70 3.07 -22.12
C ASN A 147 -10.59 4.03 -21.68
N THR A 148 -10.51 5.23 -22.28
CA THR A 148 -9.57 6.27 -21.86
C THR A 148 -9.92 6.81 -20.47
N ALA A 149 -11.19 7.08 -20.19
CA ALA A 149 -11.66 7.50 -18.87
C ALA A 149 -11.42 6.42 -17.80
N ARG A 150 -11.68 5.15 -18.13
CA ARG A 150 -11.33 4.00 -17.26
C ARG A 150 -9.84 3.90 -16.97
N GLY A 151 -9.01 4.15 -17.98
CA GLY A 151 -7.56 4.24 -17.84
C GLY A 151 -7.13 5.31 -16.84
N LYS A 152 -7.69 6.52 -16.95
CA LYS A 152 -7.44 7.61 -15.99
C LYS A 152 -7.83 7.21 -14.56
N ARG A 153 -8.98 6.54 -14.40
CA ARG A 153 -9.44 6.06 -13.08
C ARG A 153 -8.48 5.02 -12.48
N ALA A 154 -8.02 4.06 -13.30
CA ALA A 154 -7.05 3.05 -12.87
C ALA A 154 -5.69 3.68 -12.49
N GLU A 155 -5.22 4.63 -13.30
CA GLU A 155 -3.98 5.37 -13.02
C GLU A 155 -4.10 6.22 -11.74
N LEU A 156 -5.26 6.82 -11.47
CA LEU A 156 -5.51 7.52 -10.22
C LEU A 156 -5.41 6.58 -9.01
N TYR A 157 -6.00 5.39 -9.07
CA TYR A 157 -5.86 4.39 -8.00
C TYR A 157 -4.40 3.96 -7.77
N ALA A 158 -3.63 3.78 -8.86
CA ALA A 158 -2.20 3.51 -8.75
C ALA A 158 -1.41 4.69 -8.17
N ARG A 159 -1.78 5.94 -8.51
CA ARG A 159 -1.16 7.16 -8.00
C ARG A 159 -1.36 7.32 -6.51
N ILE A 160 -2.58 7.10 -6.01
CA ILE A 160 -2.90 7.26 -4.57
C ILE A 160 -2.41 6.07 -3.73
N GLY A 161 -2.05 4.96 -4.38
CA GLY A 161 -1.59 3.72 -3.72
C GLY A 161 -2.72 2.87 -3.14
N ASP A 162 -3.90 2.84 -3.77
CA ASP A 162 -4.98 1.89 -3.43
C ASP A 162 -4.78 0.60 -4.25
N LYS A 163 -4.09 -0.38 -3.66
CA LYS A 163 -3.66 -1.60 -4.35
C LYS A 163 -4.84 -2.36 -4.98
N ASP A 164 -5.84 -2.70 -4.17
CA ASP A 164 -6.90 -3.64 -4.57
C ASP A 164 -7.78 -3.03 -5.65
N LYS A 165 -8.15 -1.74 -5.50
CA LYS A 165 -8.94 -1.04 -6.53
C LYS A 165 -8.15 -0.78 -7.81
N ALA A 166 -6.85 -0.51 -7.70
CA ALA A 166 -6.02 -0.33 -8.88
C ALA A 166 -5.96 -1.63 -9.70
N LEU A 167 -5.74 -2.76 -9.06
CA LEU A 167 -5.73 -4.07 -9.71
C LEU A 167 -7.06 -4.38 -10.39
N GLU A 168 -8.18 -4.24 -9.67
CA GLU A 168 -9.52 -4.48 -10.24
C GLU A 168 -9.79 -3.57 -11.45
N ALA A 169 -9.39 -2.29 -11.37
CA ALA A 169 -9.58 -1.35 -12.47
C ALA A 169 -8.72 -1.70 -13.70
N PHE A 170 -7.46 -2.08 -13.51
CA PHE A 170 -6.58 -2.50 -14.60
C PHE A 170 -6.98 -3.83 -15.22
N GLU A 171 -7.47 -4.80 -14.44
CA GLU A 171 -8.01 -6.06 -14.95
C GLU A 171 -9.23 -5.83 -15.83
N LYS A 172 -10.20 -5.04 -15.35
CA LYS A 172 -11.37 -4.66 -16.16
C LYS A 172 -10.99 -3.90 -17.44
N LEU A 173 -9.96 -3.07 -17.37
CA LEU A 173 -9.44 -2.34 -18.53
C LEU A 173 -8.74 -3.27 -19.53
N LEU A 174 -7.97 -4.25 -19.03
CA LEU A 174 -7.27 -5.25 -19.83
C LEU A 174 -8.24 -6.09 -20.67
N GLU A 175 -9.36 -6.51 -20.08
CA GLU A 175 -10.39 -7.30 -20.76
C GLU A 175 -11.05 -6.52 -21.91
N LYS A 176 -11.30 -5.22 -21.72
CA LYS A 176 -11.99 -4.36 -22.69
C LYS A 176 -11.08 -3.74 -23.74
N THR A 177 -9.76 -3.75 -23.50
CA THR A 177 -8.79 -3.21 -24.44
C THR A 177 -8.58 -4.21 -25.58
N GLY A 178 -8.82 -3.81 -26.83
CA GLY A 178 -8.57 -4.67 -28.00
C GLY A 178 -7.13 -4.60 -28.54
N ILE A 179 -6.41 -3.53 -28.24
CA ILE A 179 -5.11 -3.22 -28.82
C ILE A 179 -4.00 -3.95 -28.05
N LEU A 180 -3.24 -4.81 -28.74
CA LEU A 180 -2.18 -5.62 -28.12
C LEU A 180 -1.12 -4.78 -27.39
N ALA A 181 -0.68 -3.68 -27.98
CA ALA A 181 0.30 -2.78 -27.36
C ALA A 181 -0.19 -2.25 -26.01
N SER A 182 -1.43 -1.75 -25.95
CA SER A 182 -2.05 -1.29 -24.70
C SER A 182 -2.24 -2.40 -23.68
N LYS A 183 -2.55 -3.64 -24.11
CA LYS A 183 -2.61 -4.79 -23.18
C LYS A 183 -1.26 -5.04 -22.49
N ILE A 184 -0.17 -4.97 -23.25
CA ILE A 184 1.18 -5.13 -22.69
C ILE A 184 1.46 -4.05 -21.65
N ASP A 185 1.14 -2.80 -21.96
CA ASP A 185 1.32 -1.67 -21.03
C ASP A 185 0.51 -1.84 -19.74
N ILE A 186 -0.75 -2.30 -19.84
CA ILE A 186 -1.61 -2.56 -18.68
C ILE A 186 -1.04 -3.69 -17.80
N VAL A 187 -0.58 -4.78 -18.39
CA VAL A 187 0.04 -5.89 -17.64
C VAL A 187 1.31 -5.41 -16.94
N LEU A 188 2.14 -4.61 -17.61
CA LEU A 188 3.33 -4.01 -17.00
C LEU A 188 2.97 -3.06 -15.84
N ALA A 189 1.83 -2.36 -15.91
CA ALA A 189 1.33 -1.54 -14.81
C ALA A 189 0.89 -2.39 -13.61
N ILE A 190 0.19 -3.51 -13.83
CA ILE A 190 -0.20 -4.48 -12.78
C ILE A 190 1.04 -5.01 -12.07
N ILE A 191 2.07 -5.44 -12.83
CA ILE A 191 3.34 -5.92 -12.28
C ILE A 191 4.02 -4.82 -11.46
N ARG A 192 4.00 -3.56 -11.94
CA ARG A 192 4.57 -2.43 -11.20
C ARG A 192 3.87 -2.21 -9.86
N ILE A 193 2.54 -2.35 -9.81
CA ILE A 193 1.77 -2.27 -8.57
C ILE A 193 2.18 -3.40 -7.61
N ALA A 194 2.27 -4.64 -8.10
CA ALA A 194 2.70 -5.77 -7.28
C ALA A 194 4.10 -5.54 -6.68
N MET A 195 5.06 -5.09 -7.49
CA MET A 195 6.42 -4.76 -7.05
C MET A 195 6.43 -3.64 -6.02
N PHE A 196 5.60 -2.60 -6.20
CA PHE A 196 5.51 -1.48 -5.26
C PHE A 196 5.08 -1.92 -3.85
N PHE A 197 4.16 -2.88 -3.76
CA PHE A 197 3.67 -3.42 -2.48
C PHE A 197 4.45 -4.65 -1.98
N ASP A 198 5.53 -5.04 -2.67
CA ASP A 198 6.30 -6.28 -2.43
C ASP A 198 5.41 -7.56 -2.41
N ASP A 199 4.37 -7.58 -3.25
CA ASP A 199 3.54 -8.78 -3.44
C ASP A 199 4.20 -9.73 -4.44
N LYS A 200 4.65 -10.88 -3.94
CA LYS A 200 5.34 -11.92 -4.71
C LYS A 200 4.40 -12.99 -5.26
N THR A 201 3.12 -12.94 -4.90
CA THR A 201 2.14 -14.01 -5.18
C THR A 201 1.13 -13.66 -6.27
N LEU A 202 1.07 -12.39 -6.66
CA LEU A 202 0.31 -11.90 -7.81
C LEU A 202 0.94 -12.39 -9.12
#